data_AF-A0A1Y3ECC4-F1
#
_entry.id   AF-A0A1Y3ECC4-F1
#
_cell.length_a   1.000
_cell.length_b   1.000
_cell.length_c   1.000
_cell.angle_alpha   90.00
_cell.angle_beta   90.00
_cell.angle_gamma   90.00
#
_symmetry.space_group_name_H-M   'P 1'
#
loop_
_entity.id
_entity.type
_entity.pdbx_description
1 polymer ?
#
loop_
_entity_poly.entity_id
_entity_poly.type
_entity_poly.pdbx_seq_one_letter_code
_entity_poly.pdbx_strand_id
1 'polypeptide(L)'
;AQFFLDQFCQLQGRLRKAGAHWDHATLLTGYDIYHTSTSVAGVAPVARMCDTQFSCSLIEGNHLGRSFVLIHEMGHNMGMLHDGVQNQCSQSCCLMSPVNGAGRTNWSPCSVREYQSFLVDITKPESSIPNCLSNTEEVSPALVLGSTIPQLPGQRYTADQQCEFFWGDGYLNEIPDGKSREDICHVLWCSNGGATISSAHPALEGTWCGNRNWCRNGKCVPWSKDEAPEPVDGQWTEWSRAQHSRCSDCVIANAIRLRSEVRHCKAPAPNNGGRDCLGSSIRGLLCRGTADCDQFSKADFSDRICAAIRNDPEKPDPDLSGKGFQRKDEKTYCQFSKKCIYIILNNLSSCTDPSSPCKVWCHLRSTLLIRSKGKYPDGTPCGVNKYCMDGKCLVNECSFSLEIVFLHMKSSFGFFFLFSNLEADVQRYSYPYRWCMVSMVVMEQLLCQLWNRYTNKKAAV
;
A
#
# COMPACT_ATOMS: atom_id res chain seq x y z
N ALA A 1 -19.56 6.65 -24.48
CA ALA A 1 -18.21 7.08 -24.93
C ALA A 1 -18.28 7.96 -26.18
N GLN A 2 -18.75 7.46 -27.33
CA GLN A 2 -18.76 8.21 -28.60
C GLN A 2 -19.42 9.59 -28.50
N PHE A 3 -20.60 9.69 -27.90
CA PHE A 3 -21.27 10.97 -27.68
C PHE A 3 -20.40 11.98 -26.91
N PHE A 4 -19.68 11.55 -25.87
CA PHE A 4 -18.79 12.42 -25.09
C PHE A 4 -17.59 12.86 -25.92
N LEU A 5 -16.99 11.95 -26.69
CA LEU A 5 -15.91 12.27 -27.60
C LEU A 5 -16.38 13.33 -28.61
N ASP A 6 -17.52 13.13 -29.27
CA ASP A 6 -18.04 14.06 -30.28
C ASP A 6 -18.25 15.46 -29.71
N GLN A 7 -18.85 15.57 -28.51
CA GLN A 7 -19.03 16.86 -27.84
C GLN A 7 -17.70 17.52 -27.47
N PHE A 8 -16.72 16.74 -26.99
CA PHE A 8 -15.40 17.26 -26.66
C PHE A 8 -14.62 17.72 -27.90
N CYS A 9 -14.66 16.95 -28.99
CA CYS A 9 -14.06 17.31 -30.27
C CYS A 9 -14.66 18.60 -30.86
N GLN A 10 -15.99 18.76 -30.75
CA GLN A 10 -16.65 20.02 -31.13
C GLN A 10 -16.21 21.19 -30.26
N LEU A 11 -16.09 21.01 -28.94
CA LEU A 11 -15.63 22.05 -28.02
C LEU A 11 -14.20 22.47 -28.34
N GLN A 12 -13.26 21.52 -28.40
CA GLN A 12 -11.86 21.83 -28.67
C GLN A 12 -11.71 22.51 -30.04
N GLY A 13 -12.46 22.06 -31.06
CA GLY A 13 -12.43 22.67 -32.38
C GLY A 13 -12.98 24.09 -32.42
N ARG A 14 -14.01 24.40 -31.60
CA ARG A 14 -14.48 25.79 -31.42
C ARG A 14 -13.41 26.67 -30.78
N LEU A 15 -12.71 26.16 -29.76
CA LEU A 15 -11.64 26.89 -29.09
C LEU A 15 -10.44 27.14 -30.03
N ARG A 16 -10.06 26.17 -30.85
CA ARG A 16 -9.05 26.35 -31.91
C ARG A 16 -9.45 27.42 -32.91
N LYS A 17 -10.71 27.41 -33.38
CA LYS A 17 -11.24 28.46 -34.27
C LYS A 17 -11.28 29.85 -33.62
N ALA A 18 -11.36 29.92 -32.29
CA ALA A 18 -11.31 31.16 -31.52
C ALA A 18 -9.88 31.67 -31.26
N GLY A 19 -8.84 30.98 -31.76
CA GLY A 19 -7.45 31.41 -31.69
C GLY A 19 -6.60 30.69 -30.64
N ALA A 20 -7.13 29.69 -29.94
CA ALA A 20 -6.31 28.86 -29.05
C ALA A 20 -5.45 27.87 -29.85
N HIS A 21 -4.21 27.64 -29.40
CA HIS A 21 -3.22 26.83 -30.13
C HIS A 21 -2.85 25.55 -29.36
N TRP A 22 -3.00 24.41 -30.03
CA TRP A 22 -2.51 23.08 -29.64
C TRP A 22 -2.65 22.12 -30.83
N ASP A 23 -1.84 21.08 -30.85
CA ASP A 23 -1.88 20.05 -31.89
C ASP A 23 -2.99 19.01 -31.64
N HIS A 24 -3.16 18.63 -30.38
CA HIS A 24 -4.07 17.59 -29.91
C HIS A 24 -4.68 17.94 -28.56
N ALA A 25 -5.95 17.63 -28.36
CA ALA A 25 -6.63 17.81 -27.08
C ALA A 25 -7.04 16.46 -26.47
N THR A 26 -6.83 16.28 -25.17
CA THR A 26 -7.24 15.06 -24.46
C THR A 26 -8.14 15.40 -23.28
N LEU A 27 -9.29 14.73 -23.18
CA LEU A 27 -10.18 14.82 -22.03
C LEU A 27 -9.95 13.62 -21.10
N LEU A 28 -9.55 13.88 -19.87
CA LEU A 28 -9.52 12.91 -18.78
C LEU A 28 -10.84 12.99 -18.00
N THR A 29 -11.61 11.91 -17.99
CA THR A 29 -12.91 11.85 -17.32
C THR A 29 -12.89 10.97 -16.07
N GLY A 30 -13.58 11.39 -15.01
CA GLY A 30 -13.82 10.56 -13.83
C GLY A 30 -15.00 9.58 -13.98
N TYR A 31 -15.73 9.65 -15.09
CA TYR A 31 -16.83 8.73 -15.40
C TYR A 31 -16.30 7.38 -15.92
N ASP A 32 -16.99 6.31 -15.56
CA ASP A 32 -16.88 4.99 -16.18
C ASP A 32 -17.56 5.05 -17.56
N ILE A 33 -16.77 5.03 -18.64
CA ILE A 33 -17.26 5.21 -19.99
C ILE A 33 -17.61 3.86 -20.62
N TYR A 34 -18.81 3.79 -21.19
CA TYR A 34 -19.26 2.61 -21.94
C TYR A 34 -19.40 2.93 -23.43
N HIS A 35 -19.21 1.91 -24.26
CA HIS A 35 -19.57 1.95 -25.68
C HIS A 35 -20.58 0.84 -25.97
N THR A 36 -20.19 -0.21 -26.67
CA THR A 36 -20.95 -1.47 -26.84
C THR A 36 -20.73 -2.43 -25.68
N SER A 37 -19.68 -2.22 -24.89
CA SER A 37 -19.39 -2.89 -23.63
C SER A 37 -18.90 -1.88 -22.59
N THR A 38 -18.85 -2.29 -21.33
CA THR A 38 -18.26 -1.56 -20.21
C THR A 38 -16.74 -1.72 -20.13
N SER A 39 -16.09 -2.29 -21.15
CA SER A 39 -14.65 -2.59 -21.14
C SER A 39 -13.80 -1.52 -21.84
N VAL A 40 -14.40 -0.37 -22.19
CA VAL A 40 -13.73 0.70 -22.95
C VAL A 40 -13.11 1.70 -21.98
N ALA A 41 -11.80 1.88 -22.05
CA ALA A 41 -11.07 2.82 -21.19
C ALA A 41 -10.75 4.16 -21.87
N GLY A 42 -10.84 4.20 -23.20
CA GLY A 42 -10.54 5.36 -24.03
C GLY A 42 -11.16 5.22 -25.42
N VAL A 43 -11.34 6.35 -26.10
CA VAL A 43 -11.77 6.40 -27.51
C VAL A 43 -11.14 7.62 -28.19
N ALA A 44 -10.64 7.41 -29.41
CA ALA A 44 -10.10 8.43 -30.29
C ALA A 44 -10.51 8.22 -31.77
N PRO A 45 -10.60 9.30 -32.57
CA PRO A 45 -10.67 9.19 -34.02
C PRO A 45 -9.33 8.70 -34.61
N VAL A 46 -9.39 7.92 -35.69
CA VAL A 46 -8.19 7.41 -36.37
C VAL A 46 -7.68 8.41 -37.42
N ALA A 47 -6.37 8.64 -37.45
CA ALA A 47 -5.67 9.51 -38.41
C ALA A 47 -6.21 10.95 -38.44
N ARG A 48 -6.50 11.51 -37.26
CA ARG A 48 -7.02 12.88 -37.07
C ARG A 48 -6.09 13.79 -36.27
N MET A 49 -4.85 13.41 -36.02
CA MET A 49 -3.84 14.32 -35.49
C MET A 49 -3.75 15.57 -36.38
N CYS A 50 -3.66 16.76 -35.78
CA CYS A 50 -3.72 18.08 -36.43
C CYS A 50 -5.06 18.54 -37.01
N ASP A 51 -6.04 17.65 -37.17
CA ASP A 51 -7.39 18.02 -37.62
C ASP A 51 -7.99 19.08 -36.67
N THR A 52 -8.53 20.16 -37.25
CA THR A 52 -9.06 21.29 -36.47
C THR A 52 -10.16 20.91 -35.49
N GLN A 53 -10.95 19.88 -35.77
CA GLN A 53 -12.04 19.43 -34.91
C GLN A 53 -11.80 18.04 -34.34
N PHE A 54 -11.19 17.14 -35.10
CA PHE A 54 -11.11 15.73 -34.72
C PHE A 54 -9.78 15.31 -34.10
N SER A 55 -8.84 16.25 -33.87
CA SER A 55 -7.64 15.97 -33.08
C SER A 55 -7.94 15.97 -31.59
N CYS A 56 -8.61 14.92 -31.13
CA CYS A 56 -9.16 14.79 -29.79
C CYS A 56 -9.11 13.33 -29.31
N SER A 57 -8.99 13.14 -28.00
CA SER A 57 -9.12 11.82 -27.35
C SER A 57 -9.91 11.94 -26.05
N LEU A 58 -10.67 10.89 -25.71
CA LEU A 58 -11.37 10.75 -24.43
C LEU A 58 -10.78 9.55 -23.69
N ILE A 59 -10.33 9.73 -22.45
CA ILE A 59 -9.74 8.66 -21.63
C ILE A 59 -10.29 8.74 -20.20
N GLU A 60 -10.55 7.60 -19.57
CA GLU A 60 -10.81 7.55 -18.13
C GLU A 60 -9.57 7.95 -17.33
N GLY A 61 -9.71 8.85 -16.37
CA GLY A 61 -8.61 9.44 -15.60
C GLY A 61 -8.54 8.97 -14.14
N ASN A 62 -8.89 7.72 -13.85
CA ASN A 62 -9.06 7.23 -12.48
C ASN A 62 -7.79 6.69 -11.81
N HIS A 63 -6.76 6.28 -12.56
CA HIS A 63 -5.50 5.74 -12.01
C HIS A 63 -4.31 5.96 -12.95
N LEU A 64 -3.08 5.80 -12.43
CA LEU A 64 -1.85 6.07 -13.20
C LEU A 64 -1.70 5.19 -14.45
N GLY A 65 -2.15 3.93 -14.41
CA GLY A 65 -2.15 3.05 -15.59
C GLY A 65 -2.96 3.56 -16.80
N ARG A 66 -3.79 4.60 -16.64
CA ARG A 66 -4.51 5.22 -17.76
C ARG A 66 -3.57 6.00 -18.70
N SER A 67 -2.32 6.23 -18.30
CA SER A 67 -1.28 6.75 -19.21
C SER A 67 -1.05 5.85 -20.42
N PHE A 68 -1.14 4.52 -20.26
CA PHE A 68 -1.00 3.57 -21.36
C PHE A 68 -2.18 3.67 -22.35
N VAL A 69 -3.38 3.90 -21.83
CA VAL A 69 -4.58 4.14 -22.65
C VAL A 69 -4.49 5.48 -23.37
N LEU A 70 -4.04 6.54 -22.70
CA LEU A 70 -3.80 7.84 -23.34
C LEU A 70 -2.84 7.70 -24.53
N ILE A 71 -1.73 6.98 -24.35
CA ILE A 71 -0.76 6.73 -25.42
C ILE A 71 -1.41 5.94 -26.56
N HIS A 72 -2.21 4.92 -26.24
CA HIS A 72 -2.97 4.14 -27.22
C HIS A 72 -3.91 5.02 -28.08
N GLU A 73 -4.72 5.88 -27.44
CA GLU A 73 -5.65 6.77 -28.14
C GLU A 73 -4.93 7.83 -28.98
N MET A 74 -3.76 8.30 -28.51
CA MET A 74 -2.88 9.15 -29.33
C MET A 74 -2.34 8.39 -30.56
N GLY A 75 -2.02 7.11 -30.41
CA GLY A 75 -1.63 6.22 -31.50
C GLY A 75 -2.70 6.16 -32.60
N HIS A 76 -3.97 6.00 -32.22
CA HIS A 76 -5.09 6.09 -33.16
C HIS A 76 -5.13 7.43 -33.90
N ASN A 77 -5.01 8.56 -33.20
CA ASN A 77 -4.97 9.87 -33.85
C ASN A 77 -3.83 10.00 -34.86
N MET A 78 -2.70 9.32 -34.63
CA MET A 78 -1.56 9.25 -35.54
C MET A 78 -1.65 8.11 -36.57
N GLY A 79 -2.85 7.56 -36.80
CA GLY A 79 -3.13 6.60 -37.86
C GLY A 79 -2.81 5.14 -37.53
N MET A 80 -2.40 4.83 -36.30
CA MET A 80 -2.15 3.45 -35.89
C MET A 80 -3.47 2.69 -35.68
N LEU A 81 -3.56 1.47 -36.21
CA LEU A 81 -4.65 0.55 -35.96
C LEU A 81 -4.29 -0.39 -34.82
N HIS A 82 -5.29 -1.15 -34.35
CA HIS A 82 -5.01 -2.22 -33.39
C HIS A 82 -4.06 -3.26 -33.97
N ASP A 83 -3.15 -3.76 -33.14
CA ASP A 83 -2.30 -4.89 -33.53
C ASP A 83 -3.15 -6.12 -33.85
N GLY A 84 -2.84 -6.79 -34.96
CA GLY A 84 -3.57 -7.95 -35.46
C GLY A 84 -4.93 -7.65 -36.08
N VAL A 85 -5.25 -6.37 -36.31
CA VAL A 85 -6.40 -5.92 -37.08
C VAL A 85 -5.89 -5.27 -38.36
N GLN A 86 -6.07 -5.94 -39.50
CA GLN A 86 -5.58 -5.48 -40.81
C GLN A 86 -4.05 -5.33 -40.90
N ASN A 87 -3.30 -5.87 -39.93
CA ASN A 87 -1.84 -5.97 -39.94
C ASN A 87 -1.39 -7.33 -39.37
N GLN A 88 -0.11 -7.66 -39.56
CA GLN A 88 0.48 -8.96 -39.20
C GLN A 88 0.98 -9.07 -37.75
N CYS A 89 0.77 -8.05 -36.92
CA CYS A 89 1.22 -8.06 -35.53
C CYS A 89 0.25 -8.87 -34.65
N SER A 90 0.73 -9.33 -33.49
CA SER A 90 -0.12 -10.10 -32.57
C SER A 90 -1.09 -9.20 -31.84
N GLN A 91 -2.38 -9.58 -31.77
CA GLN A 91 -3.39 -8.89 -30.96
C GLN A 91 -3.04 -8.83 -29.48
N SER A 92 -2.19 -9.73 -28.98
CA SER A 92 -1.74 -9.72 -27.59
C SER A 92 -0.57 -8.77 -27.33
N CYS A 93 0.12 -8.31 -28.38
CA CYS A 93 1.31 -7.49 -28.23
C CYS A 93 0.98 -6.02 -27.97
N CYS A 94 1.89 -5.38 -27.22
CA CYS A 94 2.24 -4.00 -27.45
C CYS A 94 1.13 -2.98 -27.10
N LEU A 95 1.45 -1.69 -27.21
CA LEU A 95 0.56 -0.59 -26.81
C LEU A 95 -0.74 -0.55 -27.62
N MET A 96 -0.74 -0.92 -28.91
CA MET A 96 -1.93 -0.94 -29.76
C MET A 96 -2.72 -2.26 -29.69
N SER A 97 -2.48 -3.11 -28.69
CA SER A 97 -3.39 -4.23 -28.41
C SER A 97 -4.81 -3.71 -28.14
N PRO A 98 -5.86 -4.37 -28.66
CA PRO A 98 -7.25 -4.01 -28.35
C PRO A 98 -7.65 -4.28 -26.88
N VAL A 99 -6.77 -4.90 -26.09
CA VAL A 99 -6.99 -5.19 -24.68
C VAL A 99 -5.84 -4.55 -23.88
N ASN A 100 -6.11 -4.06 -22.67
CA ASN A 100 -5.07 -3.59 -21.75
C ASN A 100 -4.48 -4.76 -20.96
N GLY A 101 -3.20 -4.68 -20.57
CA GLY A 101 -2.59 -5.76 -19.83
C GLY A 101 -1.08 -5.71 -19.70
N ALA A 102 -0.56 -6.78 -19.12
CA ALA A 102 0.85 -6.95 -18.77
C ALA A 102 1.78 -6.84 -19.99
N GLY A 103 2.92 -6.16 -19.82
CA GLY A 103 3.99 -6.07 -20.82
C GLY A 103 3.72 -5.18 -22.03
N ARG A 104 2.57 -4.50 -22.07
CA ARG A 104 2.16 -3.64 -23.20
C ARG A 104 2.71 -2.22 -23.05
N THR A 105 4.03 -2.09 -23.11
CA THR A 105 4.75 -0.83 -22.89
C THR A 105 5.49 -0.30 -24.12
N ASN A 106 5.49 -1.07 -25.22
CA ASN A 106 6.22 -0.75 -26.44
C ASN A 106 5.28 -0.76 -27.65
N TRP A 107 5.65 0.00 -28.68
CA TRP A 107 5.00 -0.05 -29.99
C TRP A 107 5.38 -1.31 -30.76
N SER A 108 4.45 -1.86 -31.54
CA SER A 108 4.74 -2.95 -32.44
C SER A 108 5.43 -2.44 -33.71
N PRO A 109 6.12 -3.32 -34.48
CA PRO A 109 6.59 -2.95 -35.81
C PRO A 109 5.47 -2.51 -36.77
N CYS A 110 4.22 -2.94 -36.55
CA CYS A 110 3.07 -2.51 -37.35
C CYS A 110 2.69 -1.08 -37.01
N SER A 111 2.53 -0.75 -35.72
CA SER A 111 2.23 0.60 -35.26
C SER A 111 3.29 1.60 -35.73
N VAL A 112 4.58 1.24 -35.69
CA VAL A 112 5.67 2.09 -36.19
C VAL A 112 5.53 2.37 -37.68
N ARG A 113 5.18 1.37 -38.50
CA ARG A 113 4.98 1.57 -39.95
C ARG A 113 3.75 2.42 -40.25
N GLU A 114 2.65 2.17 -39.55
CA GLU A 114 1.40 2.94 -39.71
C GLU A 114 1.61 4.40 -39.33
N TYR A 115 2.33 4.67 -38.23
CA TYR A 115 2.76 6.00 -37.84
C TYR A 115 3.62 6.69 -38.91
N GLN A 116 4.62 5.98 -39.45
CA GLN A 116 5.47 6.51 -40.51
C GLN A 116 4.65 6.84 -41.77
N SER A 117 3.69 5.99 -42.13
CA SER A 117 2.76 6.25 -43.25
C SER A 117 1.95 7.51 -42.99
N PHE A 118 1.40 7.65 -41.78
CA PHE A 118 0.64 8.84 -41.39
C PHE A 118 1.48 10.13 -41.51
N LEU A 119 2.73 10.11 -41.04
CA LEU A 119 3.63 11.26 -41.17
C LEU A 119 3.89 11.63 -42.65
N VAL A 120 4.08 10.64 -43.50
CA VAL A 120 4.21 10.87 -44.96
C VAL A 120 2.91 11.44 -45.51
N ASP A 121 1.74 10.96 -45.10
CA ASP A 121 0.46 11.42 -45.61
C ASP A 121 0.14 12.87 -45.22
N ILE A 122 0.43 13.30 -43.99
CA ILE A 122 0.19 14.70 -43.57
C ILE A 122 1.19 15.70 -44.17
N THR A 123 2.32 15.25 -44.73
CA THR A 123 3.30 16.12 -45.39
C THR A 123 3.01 16.33 -46.88
N LYS A 124 2.08 15.56 -47.45
CA LYS A 124 1.70 15.69 -48.86
C LYS A 124 0.98 17.04 -49.11
N PRO A 125 1.30 17.76 -50.20
CA PRO A 125 0.62 19.01 -50.57
C PRO A 125 -0.90 18.87 -50.72
N GLU A 126 -1.38 17.70 -51.16
CA GLU A 126 -2.79 17.37 -51.33
C GLU A 126 -3.50 16.94 -50.04
N SER A 127 -2.80 16.92 -48.90
CA SER A 127 -3.40 16.49 -47.63
C SER A 127 -4.50 17.44 -47.18
N SER A 128 -5.65 16.87 -46.84
CA SER A 128 -6.79 17.61 -46.27
C SER A 128 -6.57 18.04 -44.82
N ILE A 129 -5.54 17.50 -44.15
CA ILE A 129 -5.19 17.80 -42.77
C ILE A 129 -3.88 18.61 -42.78
N PRO A 130 -3.84 19.81 -42.19
CA PRO A 130 -2.61 20.59 -42.13
C PRO A 130 -1.57 19.91 -41.24
N ASN A 131 -0.30 19.99 -41.61
CA ASN A 131 0.78 19.48 -40.76
C ASN A 131 1.08 20.46 -39.60
N CYS A 132 0.55 20.15 -38.42
CA CYS A 132 0.85 20.89 -37.19
C CYS A 132 2.14 20.43 -36.50
N LEU A 133 2.61 19.21 -36.79
CA LEU A 133 3.76 18.58 -36.12
C LEU A 133 5.12 19.06 -36.63
N SER A 134 5.16 19.87 -37.69
CA SER A 134 6.39 20.44 -38.24
C SER A 134 6.90 21.66 -37.47
N ASN A 135 6.02 22.32 -36.73
CA ASN A 135 6.37 23.55 -36.03
C ASN A 135 6.88 23.22 -34.63
N THR A 136 8.17 23.44 -34.40
CA THR A 136 8.70 23.56 -33.03
C THR A 136 8.35 24.95 -32.52
N GLU A 137 7.11 25.18 -32.06
CA GLU A 137 6.90 26.35 -31.22
C GLU A 137 7.80 26.20 -29.98
N GLU A 138 8.59 27.23 -29.67
CA GLU A 138 9.38 27.25 -28.45
C GLU A 138 8.41 27.12 -27.27
N VAL A 139 8.35 25.90 -26.71
CA VAL A 139 7.53 25.62 -25.53
C VAL A 139 7.94 26.63 -24.47
N SER A 140 7.03 27.54 -24.13
CA SER A 140 7.26 28.50 -23.06
C SER A 140 7.65 27.72 -21.80
N PRO A 141 8.83 27.98 -21.20
CA PRO A 141 9.33 27.24 -20.04
C PRO A 141 8.35 27.21 -18.86
N ALA A 142 7.41 28.17 -18.80
CA ALA A 142 6.36 28.28 -17.81
C ALA A 142 5.31 27.14 -17.84
N LEU A 143 5.11 26.46 -18.99
CA LEU A 143 4.19 25.31 -19.10
C LEU A 143 4.87 23.97 -18.77
N VAL A 144 6.20 23.95 -18.72
CA VAL A 144 6.96 22.82 -18.17
C VAL A 144 6.93 22.95 -16.66
N LEU A 145 5.86 22.45 -16.05
CA LEU A 145 5.62 22.38 -14.60
C LEU A 145 6.93 22.18 -13.79
N GLY A 146 7.47 23.28 -13.27
CA GLY A 146 8.09 23.43 -11.94
C GLY A 146 9.15 22.44 -11.47
N SER A 147 9.84 21.69 -12.34
CA SER A 147 10.90 20.78 -11.87
C SER A 147 12.10 20.77 -12.82
N THR A 148 13.24 21.22 -12.31
CA THR A 148 14.53 21.38 -12.98
C THR A 148 15.21 20.06 -13.38
N ILE A 149 14.54 18.91 -13.21
CA ILE A 149 14.92 17.63 -13.82
C ILE A 149 13.60 16.88 -14.09
N PRO A 150 13.28 16.46 -15.32
CA PRO A 150 12.15 15.57 -15.56
C PRO A 150 12.45 14.24 -14.87
N GLN A 151 11.93 14.08 -13.65
CA GLN A 151 11.94 12.81 -12.96
C GLN A 151 10.95 11.88 -13.67
N LEU A 152 11.40 10.66 -13.98
CA LEU A 152 10.52 9.65 -14.57
C LEU A 152 9.36 9.35 -13.59
N PRO A 153 8.15 9.00 -14.07
CA PRO A 153 6.99 8.86 -13.20
C PRO A 153 7.17 7.88 -12.03
N GLY A 154 7.94 6.80 -12.20
CA GLY A 154 8.26 5.85 -11.14
C GLY A 154 9.23 6.38 -10.06
N GLN A 155 9.87 7.53 -10.29
CA GLN A 155 10.60 8.27 -9.26
C GLN A 155 9.69 9.20 -8.45
N ARG A 156 8.55 9.60 -9.03
CA ARG A 156 7.50 10.37 -8.35
C ARG A 156 6.51 9.49 -7.60
N TYR A 157 6.22 8.31 -8.13
CA TYR A 157 5.25 7.36 -7.59
C TYR A 157 5.89 5.99 -7.35
N THR A 158 5.99 5.57 -6.09
CA THR A 158 6.51 4.25 -5.73
C THR A 158 5.60 3.13 -6.25
N ALA A 159 6.08 1.89 -6.30
CA ALA A 159 5.25 0.75 -6.70
C ALA A 159 3.99 0.60 -5.81
N ASP A 160 4.12 0.87 -4.51
CA ASP A 160 3.00 0.87 -3.57
C ASP A 160 1.98 1.97 -3.88
N GLN A 161 2.44 3.19 -4.17
CA GLN A 161 1.55 4.28 -4.55
C GLN A 161 0.83 3.96 -5.86
N GLN A 162 1.51 3.33 -6.83
CA GLN A 162 0.87 2.88 -8.07
C GLN A 162 -0.25 1.86 -7.79
N CYS A 163 -0.05 0.93 -6.85
CA CYS A 163 -1.10 0.02 -6.40
C CYS A 163 -2.26 0.74 -5.71
N GLU A 164 -1.96 1.70 -4.84
CA GLU A 164 -2.95 2.51 -4.12
C GLU A 164 -3.82 3.34 -5.08
N PHE A 165 -3.22 3.95 -6.10
CA PHE A 165 -3.96 4.69 -7.13
C PHE A 165 -4.85 3.77 -7.99
N PHE A 166 -4.48 2.51 -8.18
CA PHE A 166 -5.22 1.59 -9.04
C PHE A 166 -6.37 0.88 -8.31
N TRP A 167 -6.09 0.31 -7.14
CA TRP A 167 -7.05 -0.51 -6.37
C TRP A 167 -7.69 0.22 -5.19
N GLY A 168 -7.15 1.37 -4.81
CA GLY A 168 -7.62 2.17 -3.67
C GLY A 168 -6.73 2.05 -2.44
N ASP A 169 -7.12 2.78 -1.39
CA ASP A 169 -6.34 2.90 -0.16
C ASP A 169 -6.09 1.54 0.51
N GLY A 170 -4.87 1.34 1.02
CA GLY A 170 -4.43 0.10 1.65
C GLY A 170 -3.90 -1.00 0.72
N TYR A 171 -3.97 -0.83 -0.61
CA TYR A 171 -3.31 -1.74 -1.55
C TYR A 171 -1.83 -1.37 -1.72
N LEU A 172 -0.95 -2.33 -1.50
CA LEU A 172 0.51 -2.22 -1.62
C LEU A 172 1.04 -3.22 -2.65
N ASN A 173 2.24 -2.99 -3.17
CA ASN A 173 2.88 -3.92 -4.10
C ASN A 173 3.31 -5.19 -3.36
N GLU A 174 2.81 -6.33 -3.82
CA GLU A 174 3.14 -7.65 -3.28
C GLU A 174 3.61 -8.56 -4.41
N ILE A 175 4.81 -9.15 -4.28
CA ILE A 175 5.36 -10.05 -5.29
C ILE A 175 4.83 -11.47 -5.02
N PRO A 176 4.07 -12.09 -5.96
CA PRO A 176 3.58 -13.45 -5.79
C PRO A 176 4.69 -14.49 -5.67
N ASP A 177 4.38 -15.63 -5.07
CA ASP A 177 5.30 -16.78 -4.99
C ASP A 177 5.78 -17.21 -6.39
N GLY A 178 7.09 -17.39 -6.53
CA GLY A 178 7.72 -17.76 -7.79
C GLY A 178 7.89 -16.60 -8.80
N LYS A 179 7.56 -15.36 -8.41
CA LYS A 179 7.90 -14.15 -9.16
C LYS A 179 9.07 -13.40 -8.52
N SER A 180 9.70 -12.55 -9.32
CA SER A 180 10.80 -11.69 -8.90
C SER A 180 10.36 -10.23 -8.83
N ARG A 181 11.13 -9.40 -8.11
CA ARG A 181 10.91 -7.94 -8.11
C ARG A 181 11.08 -7.34 -9.51
N GLU A 182 11.89 -7.95 -10.37
CA GLU A 182 12.14 -7.46 -11.74
C GLU A 182 10.88 -7.56 -12.62
N ASP A 183 10.01 -8.54 -12.32
CA ASP A 183 8.80 -8.79 -13.08
C ASP A 183 7.74 -7.68 -12.95
N ILE A 184 7.89 -6.78 -11.96
CA ILE A 184 6.94 -5.64 -11.80
C ILE A 184 6.93 -4.73 -13.02
N CYS A 185 8.04 -4.64 -13.75
CA CYS A 185 8.13 -3.84 -14.97
C CYS A 185 7.20 -4.37 -16.06
N HIS A 186 6.90 -5.67 -16.03
CA HIS A 186 5.92 -6.27 -16.90
C HIS A 186 4.50 -6.11 -16.35
N VAL A 187 4.30 -6.29 -15.03
CA VAL A 187 3.00 -6.09 -14.36
C VAL A 187 3.15 -5.90 -12.86
N LEU A 188 2.51 -4.87 -12.31
CA LEU A 188 2.37 -4.73 -10.86
C LEU A 188 1.34 -5.70 -10.30
N TRP A 189 1.65 -6.25 -9.14
CA TRP A 189 0.75 -7.04 -8.32
C TRP A 189 0.49 -6.32 -7.02
N CYS A 190 -0.77 -6.26 -6.64
CA CYS A 190 -1.24 -5.44 -5.54
C CYS A 190 -2.11 -6.25 -4.60
N SER A 191 -1.93 -6.03 -3.30
CA SER A 191 -2.63 -6.73 -2.23
C SER A 191 -2.87 -5.79 -1.06
N ASN A 192 -3.95 -6.02 -0.33
CA ASN A 192 -4.29 -5.31 0.90
C ASN A 192 -4.07 -6.18 2.15
N GLY A 193 -3.20 -7.20 2.06
CA GLY A 193 -2.95 -8.18 3.13
C GLY A 193 -4.02 -9.27 3.23
N GLY A 194 -4.90 -9.38 2.23
CA GLY A 194 -5.84 -10.48 2.06
C GLY A 194 -5.22 -11.71 1.40
N ALA A 195 -6.05 -12.69 1.04
CA ALA A 195 -5.61 -13.91 0.34
C ALA A 195 -5.47 -13.74 -1.18
N THR A 196 -5.84 -12.58 -1.72
CA THR A 196 -5.90 -12.33 -3.16
C THR A 196 -4.92 -11.26 -3.56
N ILE A 197 -4.03 -11.59 -4.50
CA ILE A 197 -3.12 -10.66 -5.15
C ILE A 197 -3.70 -10.35 -6.53
N SER A 198 -4.01 -9.08 -6.78
CA SER A 198 -4.62 -8.62 -8.02
C SER A 198 -3.58 -7.91 -8.91
N SER A 199 -3.62 -8.15 -10.23
CA SER A 199 -2.77 -7.43 -11.18
C SER A 199 -3.25 -5.99 -11.39
N ALA A 200 -2.34 -5.04 -11.56
CA ALA A 200 -2.61 -3.67 -12.00
C ALA A 200 -2.03 -3.46 -13.42
N HIS A 201 -1.30 -2.36 -13.63
CA HIS A 201 -0.62 -2.05 -14.89
C HIS A 201 0.89 -2.39 -14.83
N PRO A 202 1.62 -2.40 -15.96
CA PRO A 202 3.09 -2.41 -15.94
C PRO A 202 3.62 -1.27 -15.07
N ALA A 203 4.65 -1.51 -14.25
CA ALA A 203 5.21 -0.45 -13.42
C ALA A 203 5.70 0.72 -14.28
N LEU A 204 5.45 1.94 -13.80
CA LEU A 204 5.79 3.15 -14.54
C LEU A 204 7.30 3.26 -14.80
N GLU A 205 7.65 3.97 -15.87
CA GLU A 205 9.04 4.26 -16.23
C GLU A 205 9.80 4.85 -15.04
N GLY A 206 10.96 4.30 -14.74
CA GLY A 206 11.77 4.66 -13.59
C GLY A 206 11.31 4.08 -12.25
N THR A 207 10.39 3.11 -12.20
CA THR A 207 10.06 2.41 -10.94
C THR A 207 11.22 1.48 -10.57
N TRP A 208 11.66 1.48 -9.32
CA TRP A 208 12.72 0.59 -8.86
C TRP A 208 12.28 -0.88 -8.89
N CYS A 209 13.07 -1.74 -9.54
CA CYS A 209 12.71 -3.14 -9.80
C CYS A 209 13.74 -4.14 -9.24
N GLY A 210 14.65 -3.69 -8.38
CA GLY A 210 15.65 -4.52 -7.72
C GLY A 210 17.07 -4.01 -7.94
N ASN A 211 17.95 -4.23 -6.95
CA ASN A 211 19.36 -3.82 -7.02
C ASN A 211 19.53 -2.34 -7.45
N ARG A 212 20.37 -2.08 -8.45
CA ARG A 212 20.48 -0.77 -9.13
C ARG A 212 19.83 -0.80 -10.51
N ASN A 213 18.61 -1.35 -10.58
CA ASN A 213 17.81 -1.41 -11.80
C ASN A 213 16.43 -0.77 -11.63
N TRP A 214 15.92 -0.22 -12.72
CA TRP A 214 14.63 0.45 -12.80
C TRP A 214 13.88 0.05 -14.08
N CYS A 215 12.56 0.18 -14.04
CA CYS A 215 11.70 -0.17 -15.16
C CYS A 215 11.89 0.80 -16.32
N ARG A 216 12.22 0.25 -17.49
CA ARG A 216 12.28 0.95 -18.77
C ARG A 216 11.68 0.08 -19.85
N ASN A 217 10.73 0.59 -20.61
CA ASN A 217 10.10 -0.14 -21.72
C ASN A 217 9.58 -1.53 -21.29
N GLY A 218 9.03 -1.60 -20.07
CA GLY A 218 8.52 -2.83 -19.45
C GLY A 218 9.58 -3.84 -19.00
N LYS A 219 10.86 -3.48 -18.97
CA LYS A 219 11.97 -4.34 -18.54
C LYS A 219 12.73 -3.73 -17.36
N CYS A 220 13.25 -4.58 -16.49
CA CYS A 220 14.14 -4.15 -15.41
C CYS A 220 15.56 -3.98 -15.95
N VAL A 221 16.06 -2.75 -16.02
CA VAL A 221 17.36 -2.44 -16.63
C VAL A 221 18.19 -1.49 -15.76
N PRO A 222 19.52 -1.45 -15.90
CA PRO A 222 20.35 -0.47 -15.21
C PRO A 222 19.93 0.96 -15.56
N TRP A 223 20.10 1.89 -14.61
CA TRP A 223 19.81 3.30 -14.86
C TRP A 223 20.70 3.85 -15.97
N SER A 224 20.09 4.51 -16.95
CA SER A 224 20.81 4.96 -18.15
C SER A 224 21.54 6.30 -17.98
N LYS A 225 21.31 7.04 -16.89
CA LYS A 225 21.99 8.32 -16.62
C LYS A 225 23.19 8.09 -15.70
N ASP A 226 24.15 9.02 -15.74
CA ASP A 226 25.40 8.94 -14.98
C ASP A 226 25.18 8.81 -13.45
N GLU A 227 24.11 9.43 -12.95
CA GLU A 227 23.72 9.36 -11.55
C GLU A 227 22.39 8.62 -11.41
N ALA A 228 22.47 7.43 -10.79
CA ALA A 228 21.30 6.64 -10.44
C ALA A 228 20.58 7.25 -9.22
N PRO A 229 19.24 7.12 -9.13
CA PRO A 229 18.51 7.59 -7.97
C PRO A 229 18.99 6.93 -6.68
N GLU A 230 19.25 7.75 -5.67
CA GLU A 230 19.69 7.25 -4.36
C GLU A 230 18.54 6.53 -3.63
N PRO A 231 18.87 5.52 -2.80
CA PRO A 231 17.90 4.89 -1.91
C PRO A 231 17.26 5.90 -0.97
N VAL A 232 15.93 5.81 -0.83
CA VAL A 232 15.15 6.65 0.09
C VAL A 232 14.56 5.74 1.16
N ASP A 233 15.09 5.83 2.38
CA ASP A 233 14.52 5.13 3.53
C ASP A 233 13.18 5.76 3.91
N GLY A 234 12.20 4.91 4.18
CA GLY A 234 10.87 5.33 4.60
C GLY A 234 10.90 6.02 5.95
N GLN A 235 10.09 7.07 6.08
CA GLN A 235 9.83 7.71 7.35
C GLN A 235 8.33 7.79 7.62
N TRP A 236 8.02 7.69 8.90
CA TRP A 236 6.67 7.76 9.40
C TRP A 236 6.10 9.16 9.24
N THR A 237 4.84 9.24 8.81
CA THR A 237 4.04 10.45 9.04
C THR A 237 3.85 10.67 10.54
N GLU A 238 3.45 11.89 10.90
CA GLU A 238 2.86 12.14 12.21
C GLU A 238 1.70 11.19 12.49
N TRP A 239 1.50 10.89 13.77
CA TRP A 239 0.35 10.11 14.22
C TRP A 239 -0.95 10.86 13.91
N SER A 240 -1.96 10.13 13.47
CA SER A 240 -3.31 10.67 13.23
C SER A 240 -3.82 11.40 14.47
N ARG A 241 -4.44 12.57 14.29
CA ARG A 241 -4.91 13.38 15.43
C ARG A 241 -5.92 12.62 16.29
N ALA A 242 -5.67 12.66 17.59
CA ALA A 242 -6.52 12.24 18.71
C ALA A 242 -8.03 12.56 18.61
N GLN A 243 -8.40 13.64 17.90
CA GLN A 243 -9.80 14.05 17.74
C GLN A 243 -10.56 13.25 16.67
N HIS A 244 -9.84 12.55 15.79
CA HIS A 244 -10.42 11.74 14.71
C HIS A 244 -10.72 10.29 15.15
N SER A 245 -10.33 9.89 16.36
CA SER A 245 -10.60 8.57 16.92
C SER A 245 -11.32 8.68 18.26
N ARG A 246 -12.41 7.91 18.42
CA ARG A 246 -13.15 7.81 19.67
C ARG A 246 -12.55 6.70 20.54
N CYS A 247 -12.78 6.78 21.85
CA CYS A 247 -12.44 5.69 22.75
C CYS A 247 -13.28 4.46 22.43
N SER A 248 -12.64 3.30 22.40
CA SER A 248 -13.29 2.01 22.18
C SER A 248 -14.41 1.77 23.20
N ASP A 249 -15.38 0.97 22.76
CA ASP A 249 -16.44 0.49 23.61
C ASP A 249 -15.89 -0.41 24.71
N CYS A 250 -16.49 -0.29 25.89
CA CYS A 250 -16.09 -0.98 27.11
C CYS A 250 -17.25 -1.86 27.55
N VAL A 251 -17.33 -3.05 26.96
CA VAL A 251 -18.44 -4.00 27.18
C VAL A 251 -17.98 -5.37 27.64
N ILE A 252 -16.70 -5.68 27.52
CA ILE A 252 -16.15 -7.00 27.90
C ILE A 252 -15.39 -6.89 29.22
N ALA A 253 -15.62 -7.86 30.11
CA ALA A 253 -14.90 -8.08 31.35
C ALA A 253 -13.38 -7.87 31.20
N ASN A 254 -12.82 -6.96 32.00
CA ASN A 254 -11.39 -6.58 32.04
C ASN A 254 -10.86 -5.91 30.77
N ALA A 255 -11.72 -5.45 29.86
CA ALA A 255 -11.28 -4.63 28.74
C ALA A 255 -10.73 -3.28 29.23
N ILE A 256 -9.81 -2.73 28.45
CA ILE A 256 -9.32 -1.36 28.63
C ILE A 256 -9.89 -0.49 27.52
N ARG A 257 -10.07 0.80 27.78
CA ARG A 257 -10.53 1.74 26.75
C ARG A 257 -9.35 2.30 25.99
N LEU A 258 -9.30 2.03 24.69
CA LEU A 258 -8.22 2.45 23.82
C LEU A 258 -8.76 3.40 22.76
N ARG A 259 -7.95 4.39 22.43
CA ARG A 259 -8.11 5.19 21.22
C ARG A 259 -6.97 4.83 20.27
N SER A 260 -7.29 4.45 19.05
CA SER A 260 -6.28 4.16 18.03
C SER A 260 -5.72 5.44 17.43
N GLU A 261 -4.42 5.42 17.19
CA GLU A 261 -3.75 6.37 16.30
C GLU A 261 -2.99 5.58 15.24
N VAL A 262 -3.05 6.06 14.00
CA VAL A 262 -2.43 5.42 12.84
C VAL A 262 -1.44 6.40 12.21
N ARG A 263 -0.37 5.88 11.66
CA ARG A 263 0.60 6.60 10.85
C ARG A 263 0.98 5.76 9.63
N HIS A 264 1.45 6.42 8.58
CA HIS A 264 1.80 5.77 7.32
C HIS A 264 3.28 5.98 7.01
N CYS A 265 3.92 4.99 6.39
CA CYS A 265 5.31 5.08 5.96
C CYS A 265 5.40 5.85 4.64
N LYS A 266 5.09 7.16 4.67
CA LYS A 266 4.87 7.99 3.49
C LYS A 266 5.61 9.34 3.53
N ALA A 267 6.42 9.63 4.55
CA ALA A 267 6.99 10.97 4.77
C ALA A 267 8.53 11.02 4.92
N PRO A 268 9.34 10.51 3.95
CA PRO A 268 8.96 10.02 2.63
C PRO A 268 8.60 8.52 2.62
N ALA A 269 7.98 8.05 1.53
CA ALA A 269 7.79 6.63 1.29
C ALA A 269 9.12 5.95 0.91
N PRO A 270 9.35 4.69 1.30
CA PRO A 270 10.51 3.92 0.85
C PRO A 270 10.59 3.88 -0.68
N ASN A 271 11.75 4.17 -1.25
CA ASN A 271 11.96 4.10 -2.69
C ASN A 271 13.40 3.73 -3.05
N ASN A 272 13.62 3.30 -4.30
CA ASN A 272 14.96 3.02 -4.83
C ASN A 272 15.78 2.03 -3.99
N GLY A 273 15.12 1.04 -3.39
CA GLY A 273 15.76 0.04 -2.52
C GLY A 273 16.05 0.53 -1.09
N GLY A 274 15.50 1.68 -0.69
CA GLY A 274 15.51 2.11 0.70
C GLY A 274 14.67 1.22 1.61
N ARG A 275 14.91 1.34 2.91
CA ARG A 275 14.31 0.48 3.94
C ARG A 275 12.90 0.93 4.29
N ASP A 276 12.04 -0.04 4.60
CA ASP A 276 10.73 0.22 5.19
C ASP A 276 10.86 0.84 6.59
N CYS A 277 9.82 1.55 7.00
CA CYS A 277 9.78 2.18 8.31
C CYS A 277 9.83 1.15 9.44
N LEU A 278 10.70 1.41 10.43
CA LEU A 278 10.81 0.57 11.62
C LEU A 278 9.72 0.89 12.65
N GLY A 279 9.11 -0.15 13.23
CA GLY A 279 8.09 -0.04 14.27
C GLY A 279 6.64 -0.19 13.75
N SER A 280 5.67 0.06 14.62
CA SER A 280 4.25 -0.14 14.29
C SER A 280 3.63 1.05 13.54
N SER A 281 2.75 0.78 12.59
CA SER A 281 1.89 1.76 11.91
C SER A 281 0.65 2.15 12.73
N ILE A 282 0.34 1.40 13.80
CA ILE A 282 -0.81 1.62 14.68
C ILE A 282 -0.36 1.60 16.15
N ARG A 283 -0.93 2.49 16.97
CA ARG A 283 -0.76 2.48 18.43
C ARG A 283 -2.08 2.73 19.14
N GLY A 284 -2.17 2.25 20.38
CA GLY A 284 -3.29 2.51 21.28
C GLY A 284 -2.92 3.49 22.38
N LEU A 285 -3.74 4.51 22.56
CA LEU A 285 -3.67 5.40 23.71
C LEU A 285 -4.77 5.05 24.70
N LEU A 286 -4.42 4.90 25.98
CA LEU A 286 -5.40 4.67 27.03
C LEU A 286 -6.30 5.90 27.17
N CYS A 287 -7.61 5.67 27.21
CA CYS A 287 -8.58 6.72 27.45
C CYS A 287 -8.65 7.11 28.93
N ARG A 288 -8.97 8.39 29.21
CA ARG A 288 -9.19 8.88 30.57
C ARG A 288 -10.54 8.41 31.13
N GLY A 289 -10.56 8.11 32.41
CA GLY A 289 -11.73 7.66 33.17
C GLY A 289 -11.68 6.16 33.48
N THR A 290 -12.08 5.80 34.70
CA THR A 290 -12.35 4.40 35.06
C THR A 290 -13.65 3.99 34.42
N ALA A 291 -13.62 2.96 33.59
CA ALA A 291 -14.83 2.35 33.07
C ALA A 291 -14.88 0.91 33.58
N ASP A 292 -15.92 0.58 34.33
CA ASP A 292 -16.19 -0.78 34.74
C ASP A 292 -16.69 -1.55 33.50
N CYS A 293 -15.74 -2.16 32.79
CA CYS A 293 -16.05 -3.02 31.65
C CYS A 293 -16.42 -4.40 32.18
N ASP A 294 -17.70 -4.66 32.46
CA ASP A 294 -18.18 -5.92 33.02
C ASP A 294 -19.53 -6.41 32.44
N GLN A 295 -20.05 -5.74 31.40
CA GLN A 295 -21.35 -6.08 30.81
C GLN A 295 -21.43 -7.52 30.28
N PHE A 296 -20.34 -8.03 29.69
CA PHE A 296 -20.27 -9.38 29.13
C PHE A 296 -18.96 -10.08 29.47
N SER A 297 -18.99 -11.39 29.70
CA SER A 297 -17.78 -12.20 29.57
C SER A 297 -17.39 -12.34 28.09
N LYS A 298 -16.15 -12.71 27.81
CA LYS A 298 -15.71 -12.98 26.43
C LYS A 298 -16.55 -14.07 25.75
N ALA A 299 -16.94 -15.10 26.50
CA ALA A 299 -17.78 -16.19 26.01
C ALA A 299 -19.19 -15.69 25.66
N ASP A 300 -19.80 -14.90 26.54
CA ASP A 300 -21.14 -14.33 26.30
C ASP A 300 -21.14 -13.42 25.08
N PHE A 301 -20.09 -12.61 24.92
CA PHE A 301 -19.94 -11.74 23.75
C PHE A 301 -19.84 -12.57 22.47
N SER A 302 -18.97 -13.59 22.42
CA SER A 302 -18.84 -14.42 21.22
C SER A 302 -20.09 -15.23 20.90
N ASP A 303 -20.77 -15.77 21.91
CA ASP A 303 -22.04 -16.49 21.74
C ASP A 303 -23.10 -15.58 21.12
N ARG A 304 -23.21 -14.34 21.61
CA ARG A 304 -24.15 -13.35 21.05
C ARG A 304 -23.87 -13.04 19.58
N ILE A 305 -22.61 -12.80 19.20
CA ILE A 305 -22.24 -12.54 17.80
C ILE A 305 -22.56 -13.75 16.91
N CYS A 306 -22.16 -14.95 17.34
CA CYS A 306 -22.39 -16.17 16.58
C CYS A 306 -23.89 -16.51 16.46
N ALA A 307 -24.68 -16.30 17.51
CA ALA A 307 -26.13 -16.50 17.50
C ALA A 307 -26.87 -15.46 16.66
N ALA A 308 -26.41 -14.20 16.66
CA ALA A 308 -26.96 -13.14 15.83
C ALA A 308 -26.79 -13.46 14.34
N ILE A 309 -25.58 -13.84 13.91
CA ILE A 309 -25.29 -14.19 12.50
C ILE A 309 -26.02 -15.46 12.06
N ARG A 310 -26.16 -16.43 12.97
CA ARG A 310 -26.96 -17.64 12.72
C ARG A 310 -28.41 -17.31 12.38
N ASN A 311 -28.99 -16.35 13.10
CA ASN A 311 -30.40 -15.99 13.02
C ASN A 311 -30.63 -14.63 12.31
N ASP A 312 -29.67 -14.18 11.51
CA ASP A 312 -29.74 -12.90 10.80
C ASP A 312 -30.93 -12.92 9.81
N PRO A 313 -31.79 -11.88 9.79
CA PRO A 313 -33.00 -11.88 8.97
C PRO A 313 -32.72 -11.74 7.46
N GLU A 314 -31.59 -11.15 7.07
CA GLU A 314 -31.24 -10.93 5.66
C GLU A 314 -30.29 -12.01 5.13
N LYS A 315 -29.30 -12.39 5.94
CA LYS A 315 -28.24 -13.33 5.55
C LYS A 315 -27.87 -14.29 6.68
N PRO A 316 -28.78 -15.22 7.05
CA PRO A 316 -28.51 -16.19 8.11
C PRO A 316 -27.41 -17.18 7.71
N ASP A 317 -26.59 -17.60 8.68
CA ASP A 317 -25.65 -18.71 8.55
C ASP A 317 -26.13 -19.90 9.42
N PRO A 318 -27.03 -20.76 8.91
CA PRO A 318 -27.69 -21.80 9.71
C PRO A 318 -26.73 -22.89 10.18
N ASP A 319 -25.57 -23.02 9.54
CA ASP A 319 -24.52 -23.96 9.89
C ASP A 319 -23.88 -23.61 11.24
N LEU A 320 -23.99 -22.36 11.71
CA LEU A 320 -23.45 -21.99 13.01
C LEU A 320 -24.27 -22.61 14.15
N SER A 321 -23.59 -23.06 15.21
CA SER A 321 -24.23 -23.54 16.43
C SER A 321 -24.79 -22.40 17.28
N GLY A 322 -24.28 -21.18 17.09
CA GLY A 322 -24.54 -20.03 17.96
C GLY A 322 -23.60 -19.96 19.17
N LYS A 323 -22.64 -20.89 19.29
CA LYS A 323 -21.59 -20.86 20.30
C LYS A 323 -20.28 -20.36 19.71
N GLY A 324 -19.62 -19.45 20.43
CA GLY A 324 -18.37 -18.85 20.02
C GLY A 324 -17.32 -18.84 21.12
N PHE A 325 -16.09 -18.50 20.74
CA PHE A 325 -14.97 -18.39 21.67
C PHE A 325 -13.87 -17.46 21.16
N GLN A 326 -12.98 -17.08 22.08
CA GLN A 326 -11.70 -16.44 21.78
C GLN A 326 -10.62 -17.53 21.71
N ARG A 327 -9.83 -17.55 20.64
CA ARG A 327 -8.62 -18.39 20.62
C ARG A 327 -7.57 -17.82 21.58
N LYS A 328 -6.87 -18.70 22.29
CA LYS A 328 -5.74 -18.27 23.14
C LYS A 328 -4.55 -17.88 22.26
N ASP A 329 -3.78 -16.91 22.73
CA ASP A 329 -2.47 -16.57 22.18
C ASP A 329 -1.45 -17.65 22.57
N GLU A 330 -1.46 -18.78 21.85
CA GLU A 330 -0.47 -19.84 22.02
C GLU A 330 0.81 -19.46 21.28
N LYS A 331 1.76 -18.86 22.01
CA LYS A 331 3.18 -18.82 21.62
C LYS A 331 3.77 -20.22 21.79
N THR A 332 3.66 -21.09 20.79
CA THR A 332 4.36 -22.38 20.83
C THR A 332 5.25 -22.53 19.59
N TYR A 333 6.52 -22.14 19.77
CA TYR A 333 7.70 -22.71 19.09
C TYR A 333 7.87 -22.51 17.57
N CYS A 334 8.15 -21.27 17.13
CA CYS A 334 9.01 -21.06 15.96
C CYS A 334 10.49 -21.16 16.38
N GLN A 335 10.93 -22.34 16.83
CA GLN A 335 12.36 -22.62 16.99
C GLN A 335 12.67 -23.89 16.19
N PHE A 336 13.57 -23.74 15.22
CA PHE A 336 14.17 -24.81 14.44
C PHE A 336 14.52 -26.02 15.33
N SER A 337 13.68 -27.05 15.30
CA SER A 337 14.01 -28.37 15.83
C SER A 337 14.30 -29.29 14.65
N LYS A 338 15.57 -29.63 14.46
CA LYS A 338 16.07 -30.62 13.49
C LYS A 338 15.64 -32.06 13.86
N LYS A 339 14.34 -32.31 14.02
CA LYS A 339 13.75 -33.65 14.21
C LYS A 339 12.42 -33.82 13.47
N CYS A 340 12.36 -33.36 12.22
CA CYS A 340 11.41 -33.89 11.24
C CYS A 340 12.20 -34.55 10.12
N ILE A 341 12.42 -35.86 10.26
CA ILE A 341 12.83 -36.74 9.17
C ILE A 341 11.58 -37.46 8.69
N TYR A 342 11.26 -37.25 7.41
CA TYR A 342 10.33 -37.99 6.56
C TYR A 342 8.86 -38.07 7.00
N ILE A 343 8.06 -37.10 6.54
CA ILE A 343 6.92 -37.31 5.63
C ILE A 343 6.80 -36.02 4.80
N ILE A 344 7.09 -36.12 3.50
CA ILE A 344 6.82 -35.09 2.51
C ILE A 344 5.35 -35.24 2.12
N LEU A 345 4.52 -34.22 2.34
CA LEU A 345 3.45 -33.74 1.45
C LEU A 345 2.95 -32.36 1.96
N ASN A 346 3.38 -31.31 1.26
CA ASN A 346 2.73 -30.00 1.02
C ASN A 346 1.95 -29.27 2.15
N ASN A 347 2.37 -28.02 2.40
CA ASN A 347 1.62 -26.92 3.02
C ASN A 347 1.14 -27.09 4.48
N LEU A 348 1.99 -26.70 5.45
CA LEU A 348 1.49 -26.18 6.73
C LEU A 348 2.50 -25.23 7.40
N SER A 349 2.53 -23.97 6.96
CA SER A 349 3.08 -22.85 7.72
C SER A 349 2.11 -22.47 8.85
N SER A 350 2.07 -23.26 9.93
CA SER A 350 1.25 -22.91 11.11
C SER A 350 2.04 -22.05 12.11
N CYS A 351 2.38 -20.83 11.71
CA CYS A 351 2.53 -19.73 12.67
C CYS A 351 1.11 -19.27 13.01
N THR A 352 0.73 -19.22 14.29
CA THR A 352 -0.60 -18.72 14.68
C THR A 352 -0.73 -17.25 14.26
N ASP A 353 -1.69 -16.96 13.39
CA ASP A 353 -2.03 -15.60 12.94
C ASP A 353 -2.23 -14.69 14.17
N PRO A 354 -1.45 -13.59 14.34
CA PRO A 354 -1.53 -12.72 15.51
C PRO A 354 -2.89 -11.99 15.63
N SER A 355 -3.73 -12.04 14.60
CA SER A 355 -5.13 -11.58 14.66
C SER A 355 -6.10 -12.64 15.20
N SER A 356 -5.70 -13.91 15.24
CA SER A 356 -6.53 -15.04 15.67
C SER A 356 -7.15 -14.87 17.07
N PRO A 357 -6.41 -14.38 18.11
CA PRO A 357 -6.99 -14.14 19.44
C PRO A 357 -7.97 -12.96 19.49
N CYS A 358 -7.99 -12.08 18.48
CA CYS A 358 -8.87 -10.93 18.42
C CYS A 358 -10.01 -11.08 17.41
N LYS A 359 -10.11 -12.26 16.77
CA LYS A 359 -11.25 -12.70 15.97
C LYS A 359 -12.25 -13.45 16.83
N VAL A 360 -13.54 -13.32 16.51
CA VAL A 360 -14.63 -14.12 17.09
C VAL A 360 -14.76 -15.41 16.27
N TRP A 361 -14.50 -16.55 16.90
CA TRP A 361 -14.62 -17.87 16.28
C TRP A 361 -15.93 -18.52 16.67
N CYS A 362 -16.71 -18.95 15.69
CA CYS A 362 -17.97 -19.65 15.89
C CYS A 362 -17.83 -21.13 15.57
N HIS A 363 -18.46 -21.97 16.38
CA HIS A 363 -18.59 -23.40 16.11
C HIS A 363 -19.66 -23.67 15.05
N LEU A 364 -19.38 -24.62 14.16
CA LEU A 364 -20.36 -25.16 13.22
C LEU A 364 -21.16 -26.29 13.90
N ARG A 365 -22.45 -26.45 13.57
CA ARG A 365 -23.32 -27.47 14.13
C ARG A 365 -22.79 -28.86 13.78
N SER A 366 -22.81 -29.76 14.76
CA SER A 366 -22.52 -31.19 14.58
C SER A 366 -21.15 -31.48 13.95
N THR A 367 -20.19 -30.54 14.02
CA THR A 367 -18.82 -30.72 13.53
C THR A 367 -17.82 -30.11 14.51
N LEU A 368 -16.54 -30.45 14.35
CA LEU A 368 -15.43 -29.80 15.06
C LEU A 368 -14.89 -28.56 14.31
N LEU A 369 -15.51 -28.21 13.18
CA LEU A 369 -15.08 -27.10 12.35
C LEU A 369 -15.52 -25.77 12.97
N ILE A 370 -14.77 -24.72 12.64
CA ILE A 370 -14.96 -23.37 13.15
C ILE A 370 -14.82 -22.34 12.04
N ARG A 371 -15.45 -21.18 12.21
CA ARG A 371 -15.40 -20.08 11.24
C ARG A 371 -15.26 -18.75 11.98
N SER A 372 -14.41 -17.87 11.47
CA SER A 372 -14.31 -16.50 11.98
C SER A 372 -15.47 -15.66 11.44
N LYS A 373 -16.16 -14.93 12.33
CA LYS A 373 -17.37 -14.17 11.99
C LYS A 373 -17.41 -12.75 12.55
N GLY A 374 -16.32 -12.28 13.13
CA GLY A 374 -16.21 -10.92 13.65
C GLY A 374 -14.88 -10.68 14.34
N LYS A 375 -14.75 -9.52 14.97
CA LYS A 375 -13.60 -9.14 15.81
C LYS A 375 -14.10 -8.78 17.21
N TYR A 376 -13.26 -9.03 18.21
CA TYR A 376 -13.49 -8.48 19.55
C TYR A 376 -13.26 -6.96 19.56
N PRO A 377 -13.98 -6.19 20.40
CA PRO A 377 -13.76 -4.75 20.53
C PRO A 377 -12.32 -4.41 20.93
N ASP A 378 -11.83 -3.27 20.46
CA ASP A 378 -10.50 -2.77 20.82
C ASP A 378 -10.37 -2.60 22.33
N GLY A 379 -9.26 -3.08 22.88
CA GLY A 379 -9.01 -3.14 24.32
C GLY A 379 -9.47 -4.42 25.01
N THR A 380 -10.08 -5.36 24.28
CA THR A 380 -10.39 -6.70 24.82
C THR A 380 -9.10 -7.45 25.15
N PRO A 381 -8.96 -8.09 26.34
CA PRO A 381 -7.77 -8.85 26.68
C PRO A 381 -7.66 -10.11 25.82
N CYS A 382 -6.54 -10.26 25.11
CA CYS A 382 -6.25 -11.37 24.21
C CYS A 382 -5.05 -12.22 24.64
N GLY A 383 -4.35 -11.81 25.70
CA GLY A 383 -3.23 -12.50 26.31
C GLY A 383 -2.75 -11.79 27.57
N VAL A 384 -1.69 -12.31 28.19
CA VAL A 384 -1.07 -11.66 29.36
C VAL A 384 -0.44 -10.34 28.92
N ASN A 385 -0.91 -9.21 29.46
CA ASN A 385 -0.52 -7.86 29.05
C ASN A 385 -0.70 -7.60 27.54
N LYS A 386 -1.72 -8.21 26.93
CA LYS A 386 -2.04 -7.99 25.51
C LYS A 386 -3.51 -7.66 25.31
N TYR A 387 -3.78 -6.76 24.37
CA TYR A 387 -5.11 -6.26 24.08
C TYR A 387 -5.36 -6.20 22.57
N CYS A 388 -6.62 -6.36 22.18
CA CYS A 388 -7.03 -6.26 20.80
C CYS A 388 -6.97 -4.82 20.28
N MET A 389 -6.47 -4.65 19.07
CA MET A 389 -6.48 -3.39 18.34
C MET A 389 -6.57 -3.66 16.83
N ASP A 390 -7.63 -3.16 16.19
CA ASP A 390 -7.96 -3.44 14.79
C ASP A 390 -7.94 -4.95 14.45
N GLY A 391 -8.35 -5.76 15.43
CA GLY A 391 -8.36 -7.23 15.31
C GLY A 391 -6.98 -7.88 15.41
N LYS A 392 -5.91 -7.17 15.77
CA LYS A 392 -4.59 -7.76 16.11
C LYS A 392 -4.39 -7.79 17.62
N CYS A 393 -3.77 -8.84 18.15
CA CYS A 393 -3.45 -8.95 19.57
C CYS A 393 -2.09 -8.30 19.86
N LEU A 394 -2.09 -7.06 20.36
CA LEU A 394 -0.89 -6.27 20.56
C LEU A 394 -0.44 -6.28 22.02
N VAL A 395 0.88 -6.24 22.23
CA VAL A 395 1.49 -6.15 23.56
C VAL A 395 1.29 -4.75 24.12
N ASN A 396 0.95 -4.66 25.39
CA ASN A 396 1.00 -3.42 26.15
C ASN A 396 2.47 -3.10 26.46
N GLU A 397 3.17 -2.52 25.50
CA GLU A 397 4.48 -1.93 25.74
C GLU A 397 4.26 -0.51 26.29
N CYS A 398 4.48 -0.32 27.59
CA CYS A 398 4.66 1.02 28.13
C CYS A 398 5.91 1.60 27.47
N SER A 399 5.74 2.43 26.43
CA SER A 399 6.83 3.24 25.93
C SER A 399 7.15 4.28 27.00
N PHE A 400 8.08 3.96 27.89
CA PHE A 400 8.89 4.99 28.50
C PHE A 400 9.69 5.60 27.35
N SER A 401 9.28 6.77 26.89
CA SER A 401 10.16 7.68 26.19
C SER A 401 11.22 8.13 27.20
N LEU A 402 12.16 7.25 27.51
CA LEU A 402 13.50 7.68 27.85
C LEU A 402 14.07 8.25 26.54
N GLU A 403 13.75 9.51 26.27
CA GLU A 403 14.70 10.35 25.55
C GLU A 403 15.98 10.30 26.37
N ILE A 404 16.89 9.37 26.01
CA ILE A 404 18.29 9.51 26.33
C ILE A 404 18.75 10.70 25.48
N VAL A 405 18.45 11.89 25.97
CA VAL A 405 19.10 13.11 25.54
C VAL A 405 20.57 12.91 25.94
N PHE A 406 21.41 12.54 24.97
CA PHE A 406 22.84 12.79 25.05
C PHE A 406 23.05 14.31 25.04
N LEU A 407 22.79 14.94 26.18
CA LEU A 407 23.26 16.30 26.43
C LEU A 407 24.77 16.19 26.62
N HIS A 408 25.51 16.55 25.58
CA HIS A 408 26.87 17.03 25.71
C HIS A 408 26.84 18.28 26.62
N MET A 409 26.89 18.07 27.94
CA MET A 409 27.17 19.16 28.88
C MET A 409 28.67 19.47 28.82
N LYS A 410 29.01 20.50 28.04
CA LYS A 410 30.21 21.30 28.28
C LYS A 410 30.05 21.99 29.64
N SER A 411 30.96 21.65 30.55
CA SER A 411 31.46 22.40 31.71
C SER A 411 30.47 22.99 32.73
N SER A 412 30.83 22.77 33.99
CA SER A 412 30.60 23.66 35.14
C SER A 412 29.22 23.56 35.78
N PHE A 413 29.09 22.65 36.75
CA PHE A 413 28.84 22.97 38.17
C PHE A 413 28.47 21.68 38.90
N GLY A 414 29.15 21.41 40.02
CA GLY A 414 28.99 20.17 40.79
C GLY A 414 27.68 20.11 41.56
N PHE A 415 27.07 18.93 41.57
CA PHE A 415 26.17 18.50 42.63
C PHE A 415 26.54 17.08 43.04
N PHE A 416 27.05 16.98 44.28
CA PHE A 416 27.33 15.75 44.99
C PHE A 416 26.01 15.04 45.34
N PHE A 417 25.90 13.75 45.01
CA PHE A 417 25.11 12.83 45.80
C PHE A 417 26.00 11.67 46.24
N LEU A 418 26.21 11.59 47.56
CA LEU A 418 26.98 10.61 48.29
C LEU A 418 26.29 9.23 48.22
N PHE A 419 27.01 8.21 47.76
CA PHE A 419 26.80 6.83 48.18
C PHE A 419 27.96 6.46 49.10
N SER A 420 27.68 6.21 50.38
CA SER A 420 28.62 5.63 51.33
C SER A 420 28.20 4.22 51.70
N ASN A 421 29.21 3.34 51.61
CA ASN A 421 29.41 2.10 52.36
C ASN A 421 28.55 0.88 52.01
N LEU A 422 29.15 -0.05 51.26
CA LEU A 422 29.52 -1.35 51.83
C LEU A 422 30.76 -1.89 51.07
N GLU A 423 31.91 -1.86 51.75
CA GLU A 423 33.12 -2.61 51.38
C GLU A 423 32.94 -4.09 51.73
N ALA A 424 33.35 -4.99 50.83
CA ALA A 424 34.10 -6.22 51.18
C ALA A 424 34.62 -6.94 49.91
N ASP A 425 35.94 -6.98 49.82
CA ASP A 425 36.84 -7.96 49.19
C ASP A 425 36.83 -8.20 47.67
N VAL A 426 37.83 -7.58 47.04
CA VAL A 426 38.44 -7.98 45.76
C VAL A 426 39.79 -8.65 46.06
N GLN A 427 39.92 -9.94 45.74
CA GLN A 427 41.22 -10.55 45.40
C GLN A 427 41.13 -11.39 44.13
N ARG A 428 41.80 -10.86 43.08
CA ARG A 428 42.54 -11.47 41.95
C ARG A 428 42.04 -12.79 41.34
N TYR A 429 41.69 -12.79 40.05
CA TYR A 429 42.52 -13.32 38.94
C TYR A 429 41.87 -13.05 37.55
N SER A 430 42.54 -12.20 36.77
CA SER A 430 42.84 -12.14 35.32
C SER A 430 41.97 -12.80 34.22
N TYR A 431 41.64 -11.96 33.20
CA TYR A 431 41.40 -12.21 31.74
C TYR A 431 39.94 -12.39 31.20
N PRO A 432 39.64 -11.98 29.92
CA PRO A 432 38.71 -10.88 29.63
C PRO A 432 37.44 -11.28 28.81
N TYR A 433 36.49 -10.34 28.75
CA TYR A 433 35.26 -10.33 27.94
C TYR A 433 34.13 -11.31 28.30
N ARG A 434 33.20 -10.84 29.14
CA ARG A 434 31.73 -10.92 28.97
C ARG A 434 31.06 -10.23 30.16
N TRP A 435 29.80 -9.82 29.97
CA TRP A 435 28.85 -9.21 30.93
C TRP A 435 28.77 -7.68 30.93
N CYS A 436 27.82 -7.16 30.14
CA CYS A 436 26.86 -6.15 30.60
C CYS A 436 25.68 -6.07 29.62
N MET A 437 24.73 -7.01 29.71
CA MET A 437 23.39 -6.83 29.13
C MET A 437 22.32 -7.69 29.83
N VAL A 438 22.43 -7.87 31.15
CA VAL A 438 21.43 -8.62 31.96
C VAL A 438 20.80 -7.78 33.08
N SER A 439 21.22 -6.52 33.27
CA SER A 439 20.70 -5.70 34.39
C SER A 439 19.53 -4.77 34.03
N MET A 440 19.38 -4.33 32.77
CA MET A 440 18.34 -3.33 32.42
C MET A 440 16.93 -3.91 32.30
N VAL A 441 16.78 -5.09 31.68
CA VAL A 441 15.44 -5.71 31.48
C VAL A 441 14.80 -6.12 32.80
N VAL A 442 15.61 -6.57 33.77
CA VAL A 442 15.12 -6.98 35.09
C VAL A 442 14.74 -5.75 35.93
N MET A 443 15.48 -4.64 35.82
CA MET A 443 15.12 -3.40 36.50
C MET A 443 13.84 -2.77 35.95
N GLU A 444 13.64 -2.76 34.62
CA GLU A 444 12.39 -2.25 34.01
C GLU A 444 11.16 -3.05 34.44
N GLN A 445 11.28 -4.38 34.52
CA GLN A 445 10.19 -5.24 35.00
C GLN A 445 9.88 -5.02 36.49
N LEU A 446 10.91 -4.84 37.33
CA LEU A 446 10.72 -4.56 38.75
C LEU A 446 10.10 -3.19 39.01
N LEU A 447 10.54 -2.15 38.30
CA LEU A 447 9.96 -0.80 38.40
C LEU A 447 8.50 -0.76 37.94
N CYS A 448 8.16 -1.53 36.90
CA CYS A 448 6.78 -1.69 36.44
C CYS A 448 5.89 -2.41 37.46
N GLN A 449 6.38 -3.46 38.12
CA GLN A 449 5.66 -4.14 39.20
C GLN A 449 5.51 -3.28 40.46
N LEU A 450 6.51 -2.47 40.80
CA LEU A 450 6.48 -1.56 41.95
C LEU A 450 5.50 -0.40 41.72
N TRP A 451 5.44 0.16 40.51
CA TRP A 451 4.47 1.19 40.15
C TRP A 451 3.03 0.68 40.18
N ASN A 452 2.75 -0.52 39.64
CA ASN A 452 1.42 -1.14 39.71
C ASN A 452 0.97 -1.45 41.15
N ARG A 453 1.90 -1.74 42.07
CA ARG A 453 1.56 -1.85 43.50
C ARG A 453 1.33 -0.49 44.16
N TYR A 454 2.01 0.56 43.70
CA TYR A 454 1.87 1.92 44.24
C TYR A 454 0.54 2.58 43.82
N THR A 455 0.09 2.38 42.58
CA THR A 455 -1.20 2.86 42.10
C THR A 455 -2.38 2.10 42.71
N ASN A 456 -2.27 0.78 42.90
CA ASN A 456 -3.31 -0.01 43.57
C ASN A 456 -3.42 0.28 45.08
N LYS A 457 -2.34 0.70 45.76
CA LYS A 457 -2.40 1.09 47.18
C LYS A 457 -3.00 2.48 47.43
N LYS A 458 -3.00 3.38 46.44
CA LYS A 458 -3.71 4.67 46.55
C LYS A 458 -5.22 4.57 46.32
N ALA A 459 -5.75 3.39 45.99
CA ALA A 459 -7.19 3.13 45.89
C ALA A 459 -7.80 2.53 47.18
N ALA A 460 -7.01 2.35 48.24
CA ALA A 460 -7.45 1.76 49.51
C ALA A 460 -7.21 2.65 50.74
N VAL A 461 -7.04 3.97 50.56
CA VAL A 461 -7.06 4.99 51.64
C VAL A 461 -7.91 6.17 51.20
#